data_AF-A0A3D0KGR1-F1
#
_entry.id   AF-A0A3D0KGR1-F1
#
_cell.length_a   1.000
_cell.length_b   1.000
_cell.length_c   1.000
_cell.angle_alpha   90.00
_cell.angle_beta   90.00
_cell.angle_gamma   90.00
#
_symmetry.space_group_name_H-M   'P 1'
#
loop_
_entity.id
_entity.type
_entity.pdbx_description
1 polymer ?
#
loop_
_entity_poly.entity_id
_entity_poly.type
_entity_poly.pdbx_seq_one_letter_code
_entity_poly.pdbx_strand_id
1 'polypeptide(L)'
;MDTAQHTDTTSWWGRLTERCYTASTATLARNIKQQAGASYDALINDLERPLEPRFEQAVARQLAAGHPAHFSPAKTLMPVMLQRFGLKENELRRNVLINHADYRALCDTCNACAAVGDCWKAMRANAELDECRRLCPNANAFDALAAQ
;
A
#
# COMPACT_ATOMS: atom_id res chain seq x y z
N MET A 1 5.81 -43.27 -31.54
CA MET A 1 5.27 -42.70 -30.29
C MET A 1 6.21 -41.58 -29.92
N ASP A 2 5.93 -40.37 -30.41
CA ASP A 2 6.69 -39.16 -30.11
C ASP A 2 6.05 -38.46 -28.91
N THR A 3 6.76 -38.40 -27.79
CA THR A 3 6.45 -37.46 -26.71
C THR A 3 7.50 -36.36 -26.75
N ALA A 4 7.11 -35.26 -27.39
CA ALA A 4 7.86 -34.02 -27.41
C ALA A 4 7.99 -33.46 -25.99
N GLN A 5 9.23 -33.35 -25.52
CA GLN A 5 9.58 -32.55 -24.34
C GLN A 5 9.51 -31.08 -24.74
N HIS A 6 8.51 -30.36 -24.24
CA HIS A 6 8.46 -28.90 -24.32
C HIS A 6 9.57 -28.32 -23.44
N THR A 7 10.69 -27.94 -24.06
CA THR A 7 11.71 -27.13 -23.42
C THR A 7 11.18 -25.71 -23.26
N ASP A 8 10.94 -25.30 -22.01
CA ASP A 8 10.71 -23.91 -21.61
C ASP A 8 11.97 -23.06 -21.87
N THR A 9 12.15 -22.67 -23.13
CA THR A 9 13.10 -21.62 -23.50
C THR A 9 12.42 -20.27 -23.39
N THR A 10 12.56 -19.61 -22.25
CA THR A 10 12.33 -18.16 -22.14
C THR A 10 13.33 -17.47 -23.06
N SER A 11 12.85 -17.13 -24.26
CA SER A 11 13.70 -16.63 -25.34
C SER A 11 14.35 -15.30 -24.95
N TRP A 12 15.55 -15.04 -25.49
CA TRP A 12 16.28 -13.80 -25.29
C TRP A 12 15.46 -12.55 -25.65
N TRP A 13 14.55 -12.66 -26.64
CA TRP A 13 13.59 -11.61 -26.98
C TRP A 13 12.56 -11.38 -25.89
N GLY A 14 12.07 -12.45 -25.25
CA GLY A 14 11.18 -12.34 -24.09
C GLY A 14 11.86 -11.61 -22.92
N ARG A 15 13.14 -11.89 -22.67
CA ARG A 15 13.91 -11.14 -21.66
C ARG A 15 14.14 -9.67 -22.03
N LEU A 16 14.23 -9.37 -23.32
CA LEU A 16 14.46 -8.00 -23.80
C LEU A 16 13.18 -7.17 -23.80
N THR A 17 12.03 -7.75 -24.17
CA THR A 17 10.71 -7.10 -24.04
C THR A 17 10.34 -6.89 -22.57
N GLU A 18 10.58 -7.89 -21.72
CA GLU A 18 10.45 -7.78 -20.25
C GLU A 18 11.25 -6.59 -19.71
N ARG A 19 12.50 -6.43 -20.17
CA ARG A 19 13.43 -5.39 -19.74
C ARG A 19 13.04 -4.00 -20.26
N CYS A 20 12.55 -3.90 -21.49
CA CYS A 20 12.00 -2.66 -22.03
C CYS A 20 10.72 -2.24 -21.29
N TYR A 21 9.86 -3.20 -20.94
CA TYR A 21 8.64 -2.96 -20.16
C TYR A 21 8.95 -2.53 -18.72
N THR A 22 9.95 -3.13 -18.07
CA THR A 22 10.37 -2.71 -16.72
C THR A 22 10.99 -1.32 -16.72
N ALA A 23 11.78 -0.98 -17.75
CA ALA A 23 12.35 0.36 -17.89
C ALA A 23 11.26 1.42 -18.17
N SER A 24 10.24 1.07 -18.96
CA SER A 24 9.16 1.99 -19.33
C SER A 24 8.15 2.21 -18.19
N THR A 25 7.83 1.19 -17.39
CA THR A 25 6.86 1.31 -16.27
C THR A 25 7.33 2.25 -15.15
N ALA A 26 8.59 2.19 -14.75
CA ALA A 26 9.14 3.13 -13.77
C ALA A 26 9.13 4.58 -14.30
N THR A 27 9.41 4.73 -15.60
CA THR A 27 9.39 6.03 -16.30
C THR A 27 7.96 6.54 -16.45
N LEU A 28 7.00 5.67 -16.75
CA LEU A 28 5.58 5.98 -16.85
C LEU A 28 5.01 6.43 -15.51
N ALA A 29 5.29 5.71 -14.42
CA ALA A 29 4.85 6.12 -13.08
C ALA A 29 5.42 7.49 -12.69
N ARG A 30 6.69 7.75 -13.03
CA ARG A 30 7.33 9.05 -12.81
C ARG A 30 6.72 10.15 -13.68
N ASN A 31 6.42 9.86 -14.95
CA ASN A 31 5.78 10.80 -15.86
C ASN A 31 4.34 11.10 -15.46
N ILE A 32 3.56 10.12 -15.00
CA ILE A 32 2.21 10.34 -14.45
C ILE A 32 2.29 11.23 -13.22
N LYS A 33 3.24 10.96 -12.29
CA LYS A 33 3.48 11.83 -11.14
C LYS A 33 3.82 13.26 -11.55
N GLN A 34 4.58 13.47 -12.62
CA GLN A 34 5.01 14.79 -13.08
C GLN A 34 4.01 15.53 -13.98
N GLN A 35 3.23 14.81 -14.79
CA GLN A 35 2.35 15.39 -15.82
C GLN A 35 0.87 15.35 -15.43
N ALA A 36 0.49 14.51 -14.45
CA ALA A 36 -0.90 14.28 -14.07
C ALA A 36 -1.03 14.07 -12.55
N GLY A 37 -0.48 14.99 -11.74
CA GLY A 37 -0.44 14.91 -10.28
C GLY A 37 -1.79 14.56 -9.63
N ALA A 38 -2.89 15.16 -10.10
CA ALA A 38 -4.23 14.85 -9.62
C ALA A 38 -4.67 13.40 -9.90
N SER A 39 -4.28 12.83 -11.04
CA SER A 39 -4.57 11.43 -11.38
C SER A 39 -3.72 10.46 -10.57
N TYR A 40 -2.48 10.82 -10.26
CA TYR A 40 -1.62 10.05 -9.35
C TYR A 40 -2.17 10.06 -7.93
N ASP A 41 -2.59 11.23 -7.43
CA ASP A 41 -3.18 11.38 -6.11
C ASP A 41 -4.49 10.61 -5.98
N ALA A 42 -5.37 10.67 -6.99
CA ALA A 42 -6.58 9.85 -7.01
C ALA A 42 -6.27 8.35 -6.95
N LEU A 43 -5.21 7.92 -7.64
CA LEU A 43 -4.81 6.53 -7.69
C LEU A 43 -4.25 6.01 -6.36
N ILE A 44 -3.37 6.76 -5.70
CA ILE A 44 -2.78 6.30 -4.43
C ILE A 44 -3.78 6.34 -3.27
N ASN A 45 -4.83 7.17 -3.37
CA ASN A 45 -5.92 7.25 -2.40
C ASN A 45 -7.04 6.21 -2.64
N ASP A 46 -7.02 5.51 -3.78
CA ASP A 46 -7.95 4.44 -4.11
C ASP A 46 -7.26 3.08 -3.93
N LEU A 47 -7.69 2.34 -2.91
CA LEU A 47 -7.13 1.03 -2.58
C LEU A 47 -7.88 -0.12 -3.27
N GLU A 48 -9.03 0.13 -3.88
CA GLU A 48 -9.89 -0.91 -4.46
C GLU A 48 -9.68 -1.06 -5.96
N ARG A 49 -9.37 0.03 -6.65
CA ARG A 49 -9.17 0.00 -8.10
C ARG A 49 -8.04 -0.96 -8.48
N PRO A 50 -8.27 -1.94 -9.37
CA PRO A 50 -7.23 -2.88 -9.78
C PRO A 50 -6.13 -2.15 -10.55
N LEU A 51 -4.88 -2.51 -10.26
CA LEU A 51 -3.69 -1.98 -10.90
C LEU A 51 -2.87 -3.11 -11.50
N GLU A 52 -2.12 -2.81 -12.56
CA GLU A 52 -1.14 -3.76 -13.09
C GLU A 52 -0.04 -4.00 -12.04
N PRO A 53 0.36 -5.26 -11.76
CA PRO A 53 1.26 -5.58 -10.64
C PRO A 53 2.60 -4.85 -10.64
N ARG A 54 3.22 -4.62 -11.81
CA ARG A 54 4.49 -3.90 -11.89
C ARG A 54 4.31 -2.41 -11.61
N PHE A 55 3.21 -1.83 -12.08
CA PHE A 55 2.83 -0.46 -11.76
C PHE A 55 2.57 -0.30 -10.27
N GLU A 56 1.82 -1.21 -9.64
CA GLU A 56 1.59 -1.22 -8.19
C GLU A 56 2.91 -1.28 -7.41
N GLN A 57 3.83 -2.16 -7.82
CA GLN A 57 5.16 -2.27 -7.22
C GLN A 57 5.97 -0.96 -7.35
N ALA A 58 5.83 -0.25 -8.47
CA ALA A 58 6.50 1.04 -8.68
C ALA A 58 5.92 2.13 -7.77
N VAL A 59 4.60 2.20 -7.63
CA VAL A 59 3.90 3.13 -6.72
C VAL A 59 4.35 2.88 -5.28
N ALA A 60 4.34 1.63 -4.83
CA ALA A 60 4.77 1.26 -3.48
C ALA A 60 6.21 1.71 -3.18
N ARG A 61 7.14 1.51 -4.13
CA ARG A 61 8.53 1.98 -4.00
C ARG A 61 8.61 3.50 -3.93
N GLN A 62 7.79 4.22 -4.68
CA GLN A 62 7.74 5.67 -4.61
C GLN A 62 7.23 6.17 -3.25
N LEU A 63 6.19 5.51 -2.70
CA LEU A 63 5.68 5.84 -1.36
C LEU A 63 6.74 5.58 -0.28
N ALA A 64 7.47 4.46 -0.36
CA ALA A 64 8.54 4.13 0.57
C ALA A 64 9.75 5.09 0.51
N ALA A 65 10.06 5.62 -0.68
CA ALA A 65 11.14 6.60 -0.86
C ALA A 65 10.77 8.02 -0.39
N GLY A 66 9.49 8.27 -0.10
CA GLY A 66 8.95 9.58 0.24
C GLY A 66 7.62 9.82 -0.46
N HIS A 67 6.54 9.74 0.30
CA HIS A 67 5.21 9.95 -0.25
C HIS A 67 4.92 11.45 -0.50
N PRO A 68 4.04 11.77 -1.47
CA PRO A 68 3.65 13.16 -1.74
C PRO A 68 3.01 13.82 -0.52
N ALA A 69 3.09 15.15 -0.43
CA ALA A 69 2.45 15.93 0.65
C ALA A 69 0.91 15.74 0.69
N HIS A 70 0.31 15.43 -0.46
CA HIS A 70 -1.13 15.17 -0.59
C HIS A 70 -1.55 13.74 -0.21
N PHE A 71 -0.59 12.84 0.01
CA PHE A 71 -0.84 11.51 0.53
C PHE A 71 -0.63 11.49 2.04
N SER A 72 -1.70 11.20 2.79
CA SER A 72 -1.64 11.03 4.24
C SER A 72 -1.98 9.58 4.59
N PRO A 73 -0.99 8.77 4.98
CA PRO A 73 -1.22 7.40 5.42
C PRO A 73 -2.29 7.29 6.52
N ALA A 74 -2.34 8.24 7.45
CA ALA A 74 -3.35 8.28 8.49
C ALA A 74 -4.78 8.47 7.96
N LYS A 75 -4.95 9.15 6.81
CA LYS A 75 -6.27 9.34 6.18
C LYS A 75 -6.65 8.22 5.24
N THR A 76 -5.66 7.61 4.58
CA THR A 76 -5.91 6.65 3.50
C THR A 76 -5.78 5.20 3.95
N LEU A 77 -4.71 4.88 4.70
CA LEU A 77 -4.37 3.50 5.08
C LEU A 77 -4.91 3.14 6.46
N MET A 78 -4.80 4.06 7.43
CA MET A 78 -5.19 3.77 8.81
C MET A 78 -6.66 3.37 8.96
N PRO A 79 -7.64 3.95 8.25
CA PRO A 79 -9.03 3.51 8.36
C PRO A 79 -9.23 2.06 7.93
N VAL A 80 -8.61 1.64 6.82
CA VAL A 80 -8.66 0.25 6.35
C VAL A 80 -7.92 -0.66 7.31
N MET A 81 -6.77 -0.23 7.82
CA MET A 81 -6.02 -0.97 8.84
C MET A 81 -6.87 -1.19 10.11
N LEU A 82 -7.51 -0.15 10.64
CA LEU A 82 -8.39 -0.25 11.81
C LEU A 82 -9.52 -1.27 11.58
N GLN A 83 -10.12 -1.28 10.38
CA GLN A 83 -11.14 -2.28 10.03
C GLN A 83 -10.61 -3.72 10.08
N ARG A 84 -9.33 -3.96 9.72
CA ARG A 84 -8.71 -5.30 9.87
C ARG A 84 -8.62 -5.74 11.32
N PHE A 85 -8.41 -4.81 12.24
CA PHE A 85 -8.45 -5.04 13.70
C PHE A 85 -9.87 -5.04 14.28
N GLY A 86 -10.92 -4.96 13.44
CA GLY A 86 -12.32 -4.92 13.88
C GLY A 86 -12.76 -3.57 14.46
N LEU A 87 -11.94 -2.53 14.33
CA LEU A 87 -12.20 -1.19 14.87
C LEU A 87 -12.89 -0.29 13.85
N LYS A 88 -13.81 0.56 14.33
CA LYS A 88 -14.43 1.61 13.51
C LYS A 88 -13.81 2.96 13.82
N GLU A 89 -13.22 3.61 12.81
CA GLU A 89 -12.59 4.94 12.96
C GLU A 89 -13.51 5.98 13.62
N ASN A 90 -14.81 5.94 13.32
CA ASN A 90 -15.80 6.86 13.91
C ASN A 90 -15.97 6.70 15.43
N GLU A 91 -15.65 5.55 16.00
CA GLU A 91 -15.68 5.32 17.46
C GLU A 91 -14.42 5.90 18.12
N LEU A 92 -13.27 5.79 17.44
CA LEU A 92 -12.02 6.42 17.89
C LEU A 92 -12.10 7.95 17.82
N ARG A 93 -12.58 8.52 16.70
CA ARG A 93 -12.65 9.99 16.52
C ARG A 93 -13.63 10.69 17.46
N ARG A 94 -14.66 9.98 17.95
CA ARG A 94 -15.64 10.49 18.92
C ARG A 94 -15.19 10.37 20.38
N ASN A 95 -13.92 10.01 20.60
CA ASN A 95 -13.35 9.73 21.92
C ASN A 95 -14.08 8.64 22.72
N VAL A 96 -14.70 7.67 22.05
CA VAL A 96 -15.42 6.58 22.73
C VAL A 96 -14.45 5.53 23.27
N LEU A 97 -13.39 5.23 22.51
CA LEU A 97 -12.41 4.17 22.84
C LEU A 97 -11.03 4.71 23.25
N ILE A 98 -10.72 5.95 22.87
CA ILE A 98 -9.40 6.55 23.08
C ILE A 98 -9.54 8.06 23.16
N ASN A 99 -8.68 8.75 23.92
CA ASN A 99 -8.70 10.21 23.93
C ASN A 99 -8.09 10.81 22.64
N HIS A 100 -8.37 12.08 22.40
CA HIS A 100 -7.91 12.78 21.19
C HIS A 100 -6.38 12.86 21.05
N ALA A 101 -5.65 12.97 22.17
CA ALA A 101 -4.18 13.08 22.14
C ALA A 101 -3.54 11.76 21.67
N ASP A 102 -4.01 10.64 22.19
CA ASP A 102 -3.52 9.32 21.80
C ASP A 102 -3.95 8.97 20.36
N TYR A 103 -5.17 9.34 19.94
CA TYR A 103 -5.58 9.21 18.54
C TYR A 103 -4.65 10.00 17.59
N ARG A 104 -4.23 11.20 18.00
CA ARG A 104 -3.29 12.01 17.24
C ARG A 104 -1.91 11.34 17.16
N ALA A 105 -1.44 10.74 18.26
CA ALA A 105 -0.18 10.00 18.25
C ALA A 105 -0.20 8.79 17.29
N LEU A 106 -1.35 8.09 17.19
CA LEU A 106 -1.53 7.02 16.20
C LEU A 106 -1.48 7.55 14.76
N CYS A 107 -2.12 8.70 14.50
CA CYS A 107 -2.05 9.38 13.19
C CYS A 107 -0.61 9.77 12.84
N ASP A 108 0.11 10.38 13.78
CA ASP A 108 1.49 10.84 13.57
C ASP A 108 2.43 9.65 13.28
N THR A 109 2.27 8.56 14.03
CA THR A 109 3.02 7.30 13.80
C THR A 109 2.71 6.72 12.42
N CYS A 110 1.44 6.73 12.00
CA CYS A 110 1.05 6.23 10.67
C CYS A 110 1.63 7.09 9.54
N ASN A 111 1.55 8.42 9.67
CA ASN A 111 2.08 9.36 8.68
C ASN A 111 3.61 9.30 8.56
N ALA A 112 4.33 8.96 9.63
CA ALA A 112 5.78 8.82 9.64
C ALA A 112 6.27 7.40 9.33
N CYS A 113 5.38 6.46 8.99
CA CYS A 113 5.72 5.05 8.88
C CYS A 113 6.64 4.76 7.69
N ALA A 114 7.84 4.24 7.95
CA ALA A 114 8.80 3.84 6.91
C ALA A 114 8.28 2.68 6.04
N ALA A 115 7.40 1.83 6.58
CA ALA A 115 6.79 0.70 5.88
C ALA A 115 5.54 1.08 5.06
N VAL A 116 5.28 2.38 4.83
CA VAL A 116 4.06 2.87 4.16
C VAL A 116 3.83 2.25 2.78
N GLY A 117 4.90 2.02 2.00
CA GLY A 117 4.78 1.40 0.67
C GLY A 117 4.30 -0.05 0.73
N ASP A 118 4.85 -0.82 1.66
CA ASP A 118 4.46 -2.22 1.87
C ASP A 118 3.08 -2.33 2.50
N CYS A 119 2.77 -1.45 3.46
CA CYS A 119 1.44 -1.31 4.04
C CYS A 119 0.38 -1.00 2.96
N TRP A 120 0.67 -0.05 2.06
CA TRP A 120 -0.23 0.30 0.96
C TRP A 120 -0.52 -0.90 0.05
N LYS A 121 0.50 -1.67 -0.32
CA LYS A 121 0.31 -2.92 -1.08
C LYS A 121 -0.51 -3.95 -0.31
N ALA A 122 -0.20 -4.17 0.96
CA ALA A 122 -0.89 -5.13 1.80
C ALA A 122 -2.39 -4.78 1.93
N MET A 123 -2.72 -3.50 2.11
CA MET A 123 -4.12 -3.06 2.16
C MET A 123 -4.86 -3.33 0.85
N ARG A 124 -4.22 -3.06 -0.30
CA ARG A 124 -4.77 -3.33 -1.64
C ARG A 124 -4.93 -4.82 -1.92
N ALA A 125 -4.02 -5.65 -1.41
CA ALA A 125 -4.08 -7.11 -1.51
C ALA A 125 -5.06 -7.74 -0.51
N ASN A 126 -5.79 -6.94 0.28
CA ASN A 126 -6.67 -7.43 1.34
C ASN A 126 -5.93 -8.33 2.35
N ALA A 127 -4.76 -7.89 2.80
CA ALA A 127 -3.95 -8.61 3.78
C ALA A 127 -4.74 -8.94 5.05
N GLU A 128 -4.50 -10.15 5.56
CA GLU A 128 -5.14 -10.66 6.76
C GLU A 128 -4.56 -10.01 8.04
N LEU A 129 -5.29 -10.12 9.14
CA LEU A 129 -4.94 -9.47 10.42
C LEU A 129 -3.52 -9.79 10.90
N ASP A 130 -3.07 -11.04 10.80
CA ASP A 130 -1.73 -11.42 11.27
C ASP A 130 -0.61 -10.80 10.44
N GLU A 131 -0.83 -10.56 9.16
CA GLU A 131 0.10 -9.81 8.32
C GLU A 131 0.10 -8.33 8.70
N CYS A 132 -1.09 -7.77 8.90
CA CYS A 132 -1.27 -6.39 9.37
C CYS A 132 -0.54 -6.14 10.70
N ARG A 133 -0.60 -7.08 11.65
CA ARG A 133 0.11 -7.02 12.93
C ARG A 133 1.62 -6.97 12.77
N ARG A 134 2.18 -7.74 11.85
CA ARG A 134 3.63 -7.76 11.59
C ARG A 134 4.12 -6.48 10.94
N LEU A 135 3.30 -5.87 10.08
CA LEU A 135 3.68 -4.68 9.31
C LEU A 135 3.45 -3.37 10.06
N CYS A 136 2.39 -3.28 10.87
CA CYS A 136 1.93 -2.00 11.42
C CYS A 136 2.59 -1.67 12.76
N PRO A 137 3.27 -0.53 12.92
CA PRO A 137 3.82 -0.10 14.20
C PRO A 137 2.74 0.22 15.25
N ASN A 138 1.51 0.53 14.82
CA ASN A 138 0.38 0.79 15.71
C ASN A 138 -0.37 -0.50 16.12
N ALA A 139 0.05 -1.69 15.65
CA ALA A 139 -0.68 -2.94 15.83
C ALA A 139 -1.04 -3.23 17.29
N ASN A 140 -0.07 -3.11 18.21
CA ASN A 140 -0.30 -3.35 19.64
C ASN A 140 -1.34 -2.40 20.23
N ALA A 141 -1.36 -1.14 19.80
CA ALA A 141 -2.35 -0.16 20.24
C ALA A 141 -3.75 -0.51 19.69
N PHE A 142 -3.83 -0.97 18.44
CA PHE A 142 -5.09 -1.43 17.85
C PHE A 142 -5.62 -2.69 18.54
N ASP A 143 -4.78 -3.67 18.82
CA ASP A 143 -5.17 -4.88 19.57
C ASP A 143 -5.69 -4.53 20.97
N ALA A 144 -5.05 -3.59 21.67
CA ALA A 144 -5.49 -3.13 22.99
C ALA A 144 -6.84 -2.38 22.95
N LEU A 145 -7.13 -1.68 21.86
CA LEU A 145 -8.42 -1.02 21.65
C LEU A 145 -9.52 -2.02 21.28
N ALA A 146 -9.19 -3.05 20.50
CA ALA A 146 -10.15 -4.06 20.06
C ALA A 146 -10.55 -5.04 21.18
N ALA A 147 -9.77 -5.11 22.27
CA ALA A 147 -10.05 -5.94 23.43
C ALA A 147 -10.95 -5.29 24.50
N GLN A 148 -11.37 -4.03 24.28
CA GLN A 148 -12.26 -3.27 25.17
C GLN A 148 -13.73 -3.44 24.77
#